data_AF-A0A1G6G418-F1
#
_entry.id   AF-A0A1G6G418-F1
#
_cell.length_a   1.000
_cell.length_b   1.000
_cell.length_c   1.000
_cell.angle_alpha   90.00
_cell.angle_beta   90.00
_cell.angle_gamma   90.00
#
_symmetry.space_group_name_H-M   'P 1'
#
loop_
_entity.id
_entity.type
_entity.pdbx_description
1 polymer ?
#
loop_
_entity_poly.entity_id
_entity_poly.type
_entity_poly.pdbx_seq_one_letter_code
_entity_poly.pdbx_strand_id
1 'polypeptide(L)' 'MEMLGFVFTVGCVIVGGIYLWTFTKSGKKWLKNL' A
#
# COMPACT_ATOMS: atom_id res chain seq x y z
N MET A 1 21.03 -9.00 -6.58
CA MET A 1 20.32 -7.94 -7.33
C MET A 1 18.88 -8.35 -7.65
N GLU A 2 18.64 -9.55 -8.17
CA GLU A 2 17.29 -10.02 -8.54
C GLU A 2 16.30 -10.12 -7.37
N MET A 3 16.70 -10.73 -6.25
CA MET A 3 15.86 -10.84 -5.05
C MET A 3 15.49 -9.47 -4.44
N LEU A 4 16.45 -8.54 -4.41
CA LEU A 4 16.21 -7.18 -3.90
C LEU A 4 15.23 -6.43 -4.81
N GLY A 5 15.36 -6.55 -6.14
CA GLY A 5 14.41 -5.98 -7.09
C GLY A 5 13.01 -6.56 -6.94
N PHE A 6 12.89 -7.87 -6.71
CA PHE A 6 11.60 -8.52 -6.47
C PHE A 6 10.94 -8.03 -5.18
N VAL A 7 11.67 -8.02 -4.06
CA VAL A 7 11.14 -7.55 -2.77
C VAL A 7 10.75 -6.08 -2.84
N PHE A 8 11.56 -5.24 -3.49
CA PHE A 8 11.25 -3.83 -3.68
C PHE A 8 9.98 -3.62 -4.51
N THR A 9 9.84 -4.37 -5.62
CA THR A 9 8.65 -4.29 -6.48
C THR A 9 7.39 -4.71 -5.73
N VAL A 10 7.42 -5.85 -5.04
CA VAL A 10 6.29 -6.34 -4.23
C VAL A 10 5.95 -5.34 -3.11
N GLY A 11 6.98 -4.82 -2.43
CA GLY A 11 6.81 -3.79 -1.41
C GLY A 11 6.11 -2.53 -1.94
N CYS A 12 6.54 -2.02 -3.10
CA CYS A 12 5.92 -0.88 -3.75
C CYS A 12 4.47 -1.14 -4.15
N VAL A 13 4.14 -2.35 -4.65
CA VAL A 13 2.76 -2.72 -5.00
C VAL A 13 1.87 -2.75 -3.76
N ILE A 14 2.35 -3.34 -2.65
CA ILE A 14 1.59 -3.43 -1.41
C ILE A 14 1.40 -2.03 -0.81
N VAL A 15 2.47 -1.27 -0.62
CA VAL A 15 2.40 0.08 -0.03
C VAL A 15 1.60 1.03 -0.92
N GLY A 16 1.83 1.00 -2.23
CA GLY A 16 1.08 1.79 -3.20
C GLY A 16 -0.40 1.43 -3.23
N GLY A 17 -0.73 0.14 -3.16
CA GLY A 17 -2.10 -0.34 -3.05
C GLY A 17 -2.80 0.14 -1.78
N ILE A 18 -2.13 0.05 -0.62
CA ILE A 18 -2.65 0.56 0.66
C ILE A 18 -2.82 2.08 0.58
N TYR A 19 -1.82 2.81 0.08
CA TYR A 19 -1.87 4.25 -0.09
C TYR A 19 -3.05 4.68 -0.97
N LEU A 20 -3.22 4.08 -2.15
CA LEU A 20 -4.36 4.34 -3.04
C LEU A 20 -5.69 3.97 -2.37
N TRP A 21 -5.74 2.85 -1.64
CA TRP A 21 -6.93 2.42 -0.92
C TRP A 21 -7.34 3.42 0.18
N THR A 22 -6.40 4.12 0.83
CA THR A 22 -6.73 5.14 1.83
C THR A 22 -7.58 6.30 1.30
N PHE A 23 -7.57 6.55 -0.02
CA PHE A 23 -8.42 7.56 -0.65
C PHE A 23 -9.87 7.09 -0.91
N THR A 24 -10.15 5.80 -0.78
CA THR A 24 -11.51 5.24 -0.92
C THR A 24 -12.37 5.53 0.33
N LYS A 25 -13.70 5.37 0.24
CA LYS A 25 -14.60 5.55 1.39
C LYS A 25 -14.23 4.64 2.58
N SER A 26 -13.86 3.39 2.30
CA SER A 26 -13.46 2.42 3.32
C SER A 26 -12.13 2.82 3.97
N GLY A 27 -11.13 3.18 3.15
CA GLY A 27 -9.83 3.64 3.63
C GLY A 27 -9.93 4.91 4.48
N LYS A 28 -10.73 5.90 4.05
CA LYS A 28 -10.99 7.11 4.84
C LYS A 28 -11.68 6.82 6.17
N LYS A 29 -12.60 5.85 6.21
CA LYS A 29 -13.26 5.43 7.46
C LYS A 29 -12.27 4.74 8.41
N TRP A 30 -11.41 3.88 7.87
CA TRP A 30 -10.35 3.22 8.63
C TRP A 30 -9.38 4.24 9.23
N LEU A 31 -8.91 5.22 8.43
CA LEU A 31 -8.03 6.31 8.91
C LEU A 31 -8.66 7.19 9.99
N LYS A 32 -9.97 7.42 9.95
CA LYS A 32 -10.67 8.20 10.99
C LYS A 32 -10.81 7.46 12.32
N ASN A 33 -10.71 6.13 12.30
CA ASN A 33 -10.82 5.26 13.47
C ASN A 33 -9.46 4.81 14.00
N LEU A 34 -8.36 5.28 13.38
CA LEU A 34 -7.00 5.11 13.84
C LEU A 34 -6.64 6.24 14.82
#